data_AF-A0A2N1RSZ4-F1
#
_entry.id   AF-A0A2N1RSZ4-F1
#
_cell.length_a   1.000
_cell.length_b   1.000
_cell.length_c   1.000
_cell.angle_alpha   90.00
_cell.angle_beta   90.00
_cell.angle_gamma   90.00
#
_symmetry.space_group_name_H-M   'P 1'
#
loop_
_entity.id
_entity.type
_entity.pdbx_description
1 polymer ?
#
loop_
_entity_poly.entity_id
_entity_poly.type
_entity_poly.pdbx_seq_one_letter_code
_entity_poly.pdbx_strand_id
1 'polypeptide(L)'
;MIKKIIILVLILSIKVYSAPGEIGISKCSVSETSTKEFLLSYDIKNSFDTESYSLNKITIPLEKYIIQGNIVNGLIQEKDFLFSHKNLDLNNNGNLNDSYKIKTVKKNLYIDNLFINPIIKTTASYNVLLPFDNSGKFNINKFDPNGIPFTLRDTSSLPEEITIGLNETDNIEFRTYDNNLLLIEIITPEKIDDKTLFPGDVATHTGFTNEKSITTGENFYRYTAAKKVLIDKNASKGELKIGRIQKPFSVRVTYYFSISENLIIMNQKILMVN
;
A
#
# COMPACT_ATOMS: atom_id res chain seq x y z
N MET A 1 -10.96 34.81 35.34
CA MET A 1 -10.37 33.53 35.81
C MET A 1 -11.09 32.39 35.09
N ILE A 2 -10.61 32.02 33.90
CA ILE A 2 -11.24 30.99 33.06
C ILE A 2 -10.62 29.65 33.47
N LYS A 3 -11.38 28.81 34.19
CA LYS A 3 -10.98 27.45 34.53
C LYS A 3 -11.25 26.53 33.33
N LYS A 4 -10.18 25.85 32.91
CA LYS A 4 -10.06 24.91 31.80
C LYS A 4 -11.22 23.92 31.73
N ILE A 5 -11.93 23.92 30.61
CA ILE A 5 -12.79 22.83 30.18
C ILE A 5 -11.87 21.71 29.71
N ILE A 6 -11.84 20.62 30.47
CA ILE A 6 -11.23 19.35 30.06
C ILE A 6 -12.16 18.78 28.98
N ILE A 7 -11.73 18.85 27.73
CA ILE A 7 -12.36 18.09 26.63
C ILE A 7 -11.96 16.64 26.84
N LEU A 8 -12.82 15.92 27.55
CA LEU A 8 -12.81 14.46 27.61
C LEU A 8 -13.27 13.99 26.23
N VAL A 9 -12.33 13.56 25.38
CA VAL A 9 -12.65 12.89 24.12
C VAL A 9 -13.38 11.60 24.51
N LEU A 10 -14.70 11.62 24.40
CA LEU A 10 -15.56 10.47 24.57
C LEU A 10 -15.19 9.50 23.45
N ILE A 11 -14.35 8.51 23.74
CA ILE A 11 -14.16 7.34 22.91
C ILE A 11 -15.52 6.65 22.88
N LEU A 12 -16.31 6.94 21.85
CA LEU A 12 -17.50 6.17 21.54
C LEU A 12 -17.04 4.71 21.49
N SER A 13 -17.52 3.94 22.45
CA SER A 13 -17.24 2.52 22.56
C SER A 13 -18.01 1.87 21.42
N ILE A 14 -17.41 1.84 20.23
CA ILE A 14 -17.88 0.99 19.15
C ILE A 14 -17.68 -0.42 19.68
N LYS A 15 -18.76 -1.02 20.20
CA LYS A 15 -18.87 -2.46 20.36
C LYS A 15 -18.79 -3.05 18.95
N VAL A 16 -17.58 -3.21 18.43
CA VAL A 16 -17.33 -4.12 17.31
C VAL A 16 -17.39 -5.53 17.91
N TYR A 17 -18.60 -6.00 18.18
CA TYR A 17 -18.86 -7.40 18.47
C TYR A 17 -19.38 -8.04 17.18
N SER A 18 -18.47 -8.67 16.46
CA SER A 18 -18.80 -9.84 15.65
C SER A 18 -17.52 -10.66 15.48
N ALA A 19 -17.70 -11.98 15.47
CA ALA A 19 -16.76 -13.01 14.99
C ALA A 19 -15.93 -12.56 13.78
N PRO A 20 -14.83 -13.24 13.39
CA PRO A 20 -14.10 -12.91 12.17
C PRO A 20 -15.00 -13.14 10.95
N GLY A 21 -15.82 -12.14 10.63
CA GLY A 21 -16.60 -12.10 9.41
C GLY A 21 -15.65 -11.89 8.25
N GLU A 22 -16.03 -12.37 7.07
CA GLU A 22 -15.30 -12.08 5.84
C GLU A 22 -15.32 -10.56 5.63
N ILE A 23 -14.15 -9.94 5.72
CA ILE A 23 -13.94 -8.51 5.50
C ILE A 23 -12.92 -8.36 4.37
N GLY A 24 -13.35 -7.72 3.28
CA GLY A 24 -12.52 -7.44 2.11
C GLY A 24 -12.66 -8.48 1.00
N ILE A 25 -11.55 -8.88 0.40
CA ILE A 25 -11.53 -9.71 -0.81
C ILE A 25 -11.71 -11.18 -0.41
N SER A 26 -12.94 -11.68 -0.59
CA SER A 26 -13.33 -13.06 -0.28
C SER A 26 -12.91 -14.05 -1.36
N LYS A 27 -12.94 -13.64 -2.64
CA LYS A 27 -12.41 -14.41 -3.78
C LYS A 27 -11.72 -13.48 -4.76
N CYS A 28 -10.65 -13.97 -5.38
CA CYS A 28 -9.91 -13.26 -6.41
C CYS A 28 -9.25 -14.29 -7.33
N SER A 29 -9.41 -14.14 -8.64
CA SER A 29 -8.81 -15.05 -9.63
C SER A 29 -8.53 -14.31 -10.93
N VAL A 30 -7.50 -14.75 -11.65
CA VAL A 30 -7.22 -14.33 -13.01
C VAL A 30 -7.42 -15.51 -13.94
N SER A 31 -8.23 -15.34 -14.98
CA SER A 31 -8.44 -16.33 -16.04
C SER A 31 -7.96 -15.77 -17.37
N GLU A 32 -7.38 -16.62 -18.21
CA GLU A 32 -7.01 -16.28 -19.57
C GLU A 32 -8.26 -16.29 -20.46
N THR A 33 -8.48 -15.21 -21.19
CA THR A 33 -9.60 -15.07 -22.15
C THR A 33 -9.13 -15.13 -23.60
N SER A 34 -7.89 -14.71 -23.86
CA SER A 34 -7.15 -14.94 -25.11
C SER A 34 -5.65 -14.82 -24.86
N THR A 35 -4.82 -15.08 -25.89
CA THR A 35 -3.34 -15.15 -25.79
C THR A 35 -2.67 -13.93 -25.14
N LYS A 36 -3.31 -12.76 -25.15
CA LYS A 36 -2.82 -11.54 -24.47
C LYS A 36 -3.90 -10.82 -23.68
N GLU A 37 -4.99 -11.50 -23.33
CA GLU A 37 -6.10 -10.89 -22.60
C GLU A 37 -6.55 -11.79 -21.46
N PHE A 38 -6.67 -11.18 -20.29
CA PHE A 38 -7.02 -11.84 -19.05
C PHE A 38 -8.20 -11.15 -18.40
N LEU A 39 -8.93 -11.89 -17.57
CA LEU A 39 -10.03 -11.37 -16.77
C LEU A 39 -9.68 -11.55 -15.30
N LEU A 40 -9.57 -10.43 -14.59
CA LEU A 40 -9.51 -10.42 -13.13
C LEU A 40 -10.95 -10.42 -12.59
N SER A 41 -11.33 -11.48 -11.91
CA SER A 41 -12.63 -11.58 -11.23
C SER A 41 -12.43 -11.50 -9.71
N TYR A 42 -13.30 -10.75 -9.03
CA TYR A 42 -13.23 -10.54 -7.59
C TYR A 42 -14.61 -10.57 -6.92
N ASP A 43 -14.64 -11.08 -5.68
CA ASP A 43 -15.78 -11.01 -4.77
C ASP A 43 -15.34 -10.27 -3.49
N ILE A 44 -15.99 -9.14 -3.19
CA ILE A 44 -15.83 -8.41 -1.94
C ILE A 44 -17.01 -8.70 -1.02
N LYS A 45 -16.71 -8.93 0.26
CA LYS A 45 -17.71 -9.04 1.32
C LYS A 45 -17.26 -8.29 2.55
N ASN A 46 -18.19 -7.60 3.19
CA ASN A 46 -18.00 -6.94 4.46
C ASN A 46 -19.04 -7.45 5.44
N SER A 47 -18.64 -7.74 6.67
CA SER A 47 -19.53 -8.23 7.72
C SER A 47 -20.35 -7.14 8.41
N PHE A 48 -20.15 -5.87 8.05
CA PHE A 48 -20.78 -4.70 8.65
C PHE A 48 -21.47 -3.85 7.58
N ASP A 49 -22.37 -2.96 8.02
CA ASP A 49 -23.07 -2.03 7.14
C ASP A 49 -22.12 -1.01 6.51
N THR A 50 -21.94 -1.12 5.20
CA THR A 50 -21.06 -0.26 4.40
C THR A 50 -21.70 1.07 4.02
N GLU A 51 -23.03 1.16 3.97
CA GLU A 51 -23.74 2.38 3.55
C GLU A 51 -23.54 3.51 4.55
N SER A 52 -23.52 3.18 5.83
CA SER A 52 -23.22 4.10 6.95
C SER A 52 -21.88 4.84 6.83
N TYR A 53 -20.95 4.33 6.00
CA TYR A 53 -19.61 4.92 5.81
C TYR A 53 -19.38 5.44 4.39
N SER A 54 -20.41 5.46 3.54
CA SER A 54 -20.30 5.80 2.11
C SER A 54 -19.73 7.19 1.82
N LEU A 55 -19.90 8.15 2.74
CA LEU A 55 -19.40 9.51 2.63
C LEU A 55 -17.92 9.67 3.01
N ASN A 56 -17.35 8.69 3.71
CA ASN A 56 -15.95 8.73 4.07
C ASN A 56 -15.07 8.71 2.81
N LYS A 57 -13.85 9.23 2.94
CA LYS A 57 -12.85 9.18 1.88
C LYS A 57 -11.70 8.27 2.28
N ILE A 58 -11.07 7.69 1.28
CA ILE A 58 -9.85 6.91 1.45
C ILE A 58 -8.69 7.80 1.02
N THR A 59 -7.78 8.08 1.94
CA THR A 59 -6.54 8.80 1.65
C THR A 59 -5.39 7.82 1.79
N ILE A 60 -4.58 7.65 0.76
CA ILE A 60 -3.41 6.76 0.79
C ILE A 60 -2.18 7.47 0.21
N PRO A 61 -0.96 7.16 0.68
CA PRO A 61 0.27 7.66 0.07
C PRO A 61 0.30 7.32 -1.43
N LEU A 62 0.88 8.20 -2.23
CA LEU A 62 0.92 8.01 -3.67
C LEU A 62 1.83 6.83 -4.06
N GLU A 63 1.26 5.79 -4.66
CA GLU A 63 1.96 4.53 -4.99
C GLU A 63 3.23 4.73 -5.83
N LYS A 64 3.29 5.77 -6.68
CA LYS A 64 4.48 6.05 -7.52
C LYS A 64 5.76 6.24 -6.69
N TYR A 65 5.63 6.58 -5.40
CA TYR A 65 6.71 6.78 -4.45
C TYR A 65 7.01 5.57 -3.57
N ILE A 66 6.19 4.52 -3.66
CA ILE A 66 6.30 3.32 -2.84
C ILE A 66 7.21 2.30 -3.50
N ILE A 67 8.23 1.89 -2.74
CA ILE A 67 9.20 0.84 -3.05
C ILE A 67 9.21 -0.21 -1.93
N GLN A 68 9.56 -1.44 -2.26
CA GLN A 68 9.64 -2.53 -1.28
C GLN A 68 11.09 -2.91 -1.06
N GLY A 69 11.42 -3.13 0.21
CA GLY A 69 12.72 -3.49 0.70
C GLY A 69 12.67 -4.82 1.43
N ASN A 70 13.75 -5.61 1.32
CA ASN A 70 13.86 -6.87 2.04
C ASN A 70 14.84 -6.74 3.21
N ILE A 71 14.49 -7.33 4.35
CA ILE A 71 15.37 -7.42 5.50
C ILE A 71 16.20 -8.68 5.36
N VAL A 72 17.52 -8.53 5.16
CA VAL A 72 18.46 -9.65 5.13
C VAL A 72 19.38 -9.54 6.32
N ASN A 73 19.37 -10.54 7.20
CA ASN A 73 20.21 -10.57 8.41
C ASN A 73 20.05 -9.32 9.30
N GLY A 74 18.84 -8.76 9.38
CA GLY A 74 18.57 -7.54 10.15
C GLY A 74 19.14 -6.26 9.52
N LEU A 75 19.46 -6.30 8.23
CA LEU A 75 19.93 -5.16 7.45
C LEU A 75 19.02 -4.95 6.25
N ILE A 76 18.95 -3.73 5.76
CA ILE A 76 18.51 -3.43 4.40
C ILE A 76 19.55 -2.60 3.68
N GLN A 77 19.79 -2.89 2.41
CA GLN A 77 20.78 -2.18 1.59
C GLN A 77 20.08 -1.21 0.65
N GLU A 78 20.73 -0.09 0.31
CA GLU A 78 20.16 0.89 -0.62
C GLU A 78 19.83 0.29 -1.97
N LYS A 79 20.69 -0.60 -2.47
CA LYS A 79 20.41 -1.37 -3.69
C LYS A 79 19.23 -2.35 -3.57
N ASP A 80 18.76 -2.68 -2.37
CA ASP A 80 17.51 -3.44 -2.19
C ASP A 80 16.29 -2.57 -2.50
N PHE A 81 16.48 -1.26 -2.62
CA PHE A 81 15.50 -0.29 -3.07
C PHE A 81 15.85 0.18 -4.49
N LEU A 82 15.29 -0.46 -5.52
CA LEU A 82 15.46 0.03 -6.90
C LEU A 82 14.31 0.98 -7.22
N PHE A 83 14.61 2.27 -7.27
CA PHE A 83 13.69 3.25 -7.84
C PHE A 83 13.74 3.13 -9.36
N SER A 84 12.58 3.22 -9.99
CA SER A 84 12.39 3.57 -11.40
C SER A 84 13.55 4.43 -11.96
N HIS A 85 14.58 3.81 -12.52
CA HIS A 85 15.78 4.45 -13.12
C HIS A 85 16.71 5.24 -12.18
N LYS A 86 16.61 5.12 -10.85
CA LYS A 86 17.54 5.79 -9.93
C LYS A 86 18.07 4.81 -8.88
N ASN A 87 19.38 4.78 -8.73
CA ASN A 87 19.96 4.22 -7.51
C ASN A 87 19.66 5.20 -6.36
N LEU A 88 19.21 4.67 -5.24
CA LEU A 88 18.88 5.49 -4.09
C LEU A 88 20.13 5.68 -3.24
N ASP A 89 20.37 6.94 -2.90
CA ASP A 89 21.41 7.39 -2.00
C ASP A 89 20.70 8.09 -0.83
N LEU A 90 20.20 7.30 0.13
CA LEU A 90 19.26 7.78 1.14
C LEU A 90 19.93 8.75 2.12
N ASN A 91 21.25 8.68 2.27
CA ASN A 91 22.04 9.62 3.07
C ASN A 91 22.80 10.66 2.22
N ASN A 92 22.71 10.59 0.89
CA ASN A 92 23.28 11.53 -0.08
C ASN A 92 24.82 11.65 -0.01
N ASN A 93 25.52 10.53 0.22
CA ASN A 93 26.99 10.48 0.35
C ASN A 93 27.72 9.99 -0.92
N GLY A 94 26.99 9.63 -1.97
CA GLY A 94 27.47 9.07 -3.24
C GLY A 94 27.70 7.55 -3.25
N ASN A 95 27.43 6.84 -2.14
CA ASN A 95 27.63 5.40 -1.98
C ASN A 95 26.30 4.62 -1.91
N LEU A 96 25.93 4.04 -3.03
CA LEU A 96 24.67 3.30 -3.22
C LEU A 96 24.65 1.89 -2.60
N ASN A 97 25.68 1.54 -1.84
CA ASN A 97 25.81 0.24 -1.17
C ASN A 97 25.67 0.35 0.35
N ASP A 98 25.20 1.50 0.85
CA ASP A 98 24.98 1.66 2.26
C ASP A 98 23.94 0.67 2.79
N SER A 99 24.14 0.26 4.04
CA SER A 99 23.29 -0.71 4.72
C SER A 99 22.80 -0.14 6.03
N TYR A 100 21.49 -0.21 6.23
CA TYR A 100 20.83 0.30 7.42
C TYR A 100 20.41 -0.85 8.33
N LYS A 101 20.75 -0.75 9.61
CA LYS A 101 20.43 -1.79 10.59
C LYS A 101 19.02 -1.67 11.09
N ILE A 102 18.27 -2.77 11.00
CA ILE A 102 16.89 -2.85 11.44
C ILE A 102 16.82 -3.54 12.80
N LYS A 103 16.04 -2.96 13.71
CA LYS A 103 15.77 -3.52 15.04
C LYS A 103 14.31 -3.32 15.42
N THR A 104 13.67 -4.38 15.89
CA THR A 104 12.33 -4.31 16.47
C THR A 104 12.41 -4.39 17.99
N VAL A 105 11.91 -3.38 18.71
CA VAL A 105 11.86 -3.35 20.18
C VAL A 105 10.43 -3.10 20.63
N LYS A 106 9.82 -4.02 21.37
CA LYS A 106 8.44 -3.88 21.87
C LYS A 106 7.43 -3.49 20.77
N LYS A 107 7.56 -4.07 19.56
CA LYS A 107 6.76 -3.78 18.35
C LYS A 107 7.05 -2.43 17.66
N ASN A 108 8.02 -1.66 18.14
CA ASN A 108 8.52 -0.47 17.47
C ASN A 108 9.65 -0.85 16.52
N LEU A 109 9.58 -0.38 15.28
CA LEU A 109 10.66 -0.55 14.31
C LEU A 109 11.67 0.60 14.46
N TYR A 110 12.94 0.23 14.40
CA TYR A 110 14.05 1.16 14.34
C TYR A 110 14.91 0.84 13.13
N ILE A 111 15.36 1.88 12.43
CA ILE A 111 16.36 1.79 11.36
C ILE A 111 17.52 2.70 11.74
N ASP A 112 18.72 2.15 11.96
CA ASP A 112 19.89 2.85 12.50
C ASP A 112 19.61 3.72 13.74
N ASN A 113 18.80 3.16 14.66
CA ASN A 113 18.34 3.78 15.90
C ASN A 113 17.30 4.90 15.74
N LEU A 114 16.92 5.26 14.52
CA LEU A 114 15.77 6.13 14.27
C LEU A 114 14.50 5.32 14.51
N PHE A 115 13.63 5.81 15.39
CA PHE A 115 12.30 5.22 15.55
C PHE A 115 11.45 5.56 14.33
N ILE A 116 10.98 4.54 13.62
CA ILE A 116 10.20 4.72 12.39
C ILE A 116 8.76 4.26 12.65
N ASN A 117 7.81 5.19 12.53
CA ASN A 117 6.38 4.90 12.64
C ASN A 117 5.77 4.71 11.25
N PRO A 118 5.16 3.54 10.94
CA PRO A 118 4.55 3.32 9.64
C PRO A 118 3.27 4.15 9.45
N ILE A 119 3.02 4.59 8.22
CA ILE A 119 1.78 5.29 7.84
C ILE A 119 0.58 4.35 7.89
N ILE A 120 0.77 3.06 7.66
CA ILE A 120 -0.26 2.03 7.74
C ILE A 120 0.16 1.04 8.82
N LYS A 121 -0.63 0.97 9.88
CA LYS A 121 -0.45 0.02 10.97
C LYS A 121 -1.41 -1.16 10.82
N THR A 122 -0.86 -2.32 10.51
CA THR A 122 -1.62 -3.57 10.40
C THR A 122 -1.96 -4.12 11.78
N THR A 123 -3.24 -4.39 12.02
CA THR A 123 -3.73 -5.16 13.17
C THR A 123 -4.28 -6.50 12.69
N ALA A 124 -4.68 -7.37 13.62
CA ALA A 124 -5.26 -8.67 13.27
C ALA A 124 -6.59 -8.58 12.49
N SER A 125 -7.27 -7.43 12.50
CA SER A 125 -8.62 -7.29 11.95
C SER A 125 -8.80 -6.11 11.00
N TYR A 126 -7.90 -5.13 11.03
CA TYR A 126 -7.99 -3.92 10.22
C TYR A 126 -6.61 -3.27 10.07
N ASN A 127 -6.51 -2.35 9.13
CA ASN A 127 -5.36 -1.46 9.01
C ASN A 127 -5.74 -0.09 9.59
N VAL A 128 -4.76 0.69 10.02
CA VAL A 128 -5.00 2.06 10.51
C VAL A 128 -4.07 2.97 9.75
N LEU A 129 -4.64 3.98 9.09
CA LEU A 129 -3.85 5.03 8.48
C LEU A 129 -3.48 6.03 9.57
N LEU A 130 -2.19 6.14 9.83
CA LEU A 130 -1.59 7.09 10.76
C LEU A 130 -0.61 7.95 9.96
N PRO A 131 -1.09 8.89 9.13
CA PRO A 131 -0.21 9.68 8.27
C PRO A 131 0.60 10.71 9.07
N PHE A 132 0.19 10.99 10.32
CA PHE A 132 0.81 11.96 11.21
C PHE A 132 1.48 11.30 12.42
N ASP A 133 2.51 11.96 12.93
CA ASP A 133 3.17 11.68 14.19
C ASP A 133 2.37 12.25 15.39
N ASN A 134 2.86 12.02 16.61
CA ASN A 134 2.22 12.52 17.83
C ASN A 134 2.21 14.06 17.96
N SER A 135 2.95 14.77 17.09
CA SER A 135 2.98 16.24 17.02
C SER A 135 2.03 16.80 15.94
N GLY A 136 1.33 15.93 15.20
CA GLY A 136 0.43 16.31 14.11
C GLY A 136 1.15 16.63 12.79
N LYS A 137 2.43 16.28 12.67
CA LYS A 137 3.22 16.42 11.43
C LYS A 137 3.28 15.11 10.68
N PHE A 138 3.49 15.14 9.37
CA PHE A 138 3.63 13.91 8.58
C PHE A 138 4.77 13.03 9.09
N ASN A 139 4.57 11.71 9.10
CA ASN A 139 5.57 10.71 9.50
C ASN A 139 6.71 10.59 8.47
N ILE A 140 7.56 11.62 8.38
CA ILE A 140 8.71 11.70 7.47
C ILE A 140 10.00 11.52 8.26
N ASN A 141 10.93 10.77 7.69
CA ASN A 141 12.21 10.40 8.27
C ASN A 141 13.33 10.79 7.31
N LYS A 142 14.53 10.99 7.86
CA LYS A 142 15.78 11.19 7.13
C LYS A 142 16.90 10.46 7.88
N PHE A 143 17.80 9.81 7.16
CA PHE A 143 18.99 9.20 7.77
C PHE A 143 20.06 10.25 8.10
N ASP A 144 20.14 11.31 7.30
CA ASP A 144 21.05 12.45 7.47
C ASP A 144 20.27 13.76 7.25
N PRO A 145 20.65 14.90 7.87
CA PRO A 145 20.05 16.21 7.56
C PRO A 145 19.95 16.55 6.05
N ASN A 146 20.91 16.07 5.24
CA ASN A 146 20.94 16.26 3.79
C ASN A 146 20.45 15.04 2.99
N GLY A 147 20.00 13.99 3.69
CA GLY A 147 19.50 12.75 3.09
C GLY A 147 18.10 12.90 2.48
N ILE A 148 17.72 11.89 1.68
CA ILE A 148 16.42 11.85 1.02
C ILE A 148 15.33 11.57 2.06
N PRO A 149 14.26 12.40 2.12
CA PRO A 149 13.11 12.12 2.96
C PRO A 149 12.42 10.81 2.59
N PHE A 150 12.05 10.03 3.60
CA PHE A 150 11.32 8.79 3.40
C PHE A 150 10.28 8.54 4.49
N THR A 151 9.37 7.63 4.19
CA THR A 151 8.29 7.21 5.06
C THR A 151 8.26 5.70 5.06
N LEU A 152 7.95 5.09 6.19
CA LEU A 152 7.59 3.68 6.19
C LEU A 152 6.11 3.61 5.90
N ARG A 153 5.71 2.98 4.79
CA ARG A 153 4.30 2.82 4.45
C ARG A 153 3.69 1.75 5.36
N ASP A 154 4.18 0.53 5.29
CA ASP A 154 3.78 -0.59 6.13
C ASP A 154 4.94 -1.57 6.36
N THR A 155 4.68 -2.56 7.21
CA THR A 155 5.55 -3.72 7.44
C THR A 155 4.71 -4.97 7.26
N SER A 156 5.25 -5.98 6.57
CA SER A 156 4.56 -7.25 6.41
C SER A 156 4.41 -8.00 7.73
N SER A 157 3.39 -8.85 7.83
CA SER A 157 3.27 -9.83 8.91
C SER A 157 4.30 -10.96 8.81
N LEU A 158 4.93 -11.13 7.64
CA LEU A 158 6.08 -12.00 7.45
C LEU A 158 7.37 -11.22 7.78
N PRO A 159 8.33 -11.81 8.52
CA PRO A 159 9.42 -11.09 9.17
C PRO A 159 10.49 -10.41 8.29
N GLU A 160 10.29 -10.24 6.99
CA GLU A 160 11.39 -9.91 6.06
C GLU A 160 11.08 -8.81 5.04
N GLU A 161 9.92 -8.18 5.11
CA GLU A 161 9.51 -7.20 4.10
C GLU A 161 9.06 -5.88 4.71
N ILE A 162 9.66 -4.80 4.22
CA ILE A 162 9.29 -3.42 4.55
C ILE A 162 8.92 -2.66 3.30
N THR A 163 7.89 -1.84 3.38
CA THR A 163 7.48 -0.98 2.27
C THR A 163 7.82 0.46 2.62
N ILE A 164 8.74 1.06 1.86
CA ILE A 164 9.16 2.45 2.07
C ILE A 164 8.53 3.33 0.99
N GLY A 165 7.94 4.44 1.39
CA GLY A 165 7.56 5.53 0.49
C GLY A 165 8.62 6.63 0.51
N LEU A 166 9.26 6.91 -0.61
CA LEU A 166 10.25 7.99 -0.71
C LEU A 166 9.61 9.30 -1.15
N ASN A 167 10.03 10.41 -0.55
CA ASN A 167 9.59 11.72 -0.97
C ASN A 167 10.81 12.56 -1.31
N GLU A 168 10.84 13.15 -2.50
CA GLU A 168 11.92 14.08 -2.89
C GLU A 168 11.82 15.42 -2.12
N THR A 169 10.81 15.58 -1.27
CA THR A 169 10.60 16.76 -0.41
C THR A 169 10.14 16.34 0.98
N ASP A 170 10.15 17.28 1.93
CA ASP A 170 9.61 17.10 3.28
C ASP A 170 8.07 17.10 3.33
N ASN A 171 7.41 16.84 2.20
CA ASN A 171 5.96 16.67 2.09
C ASN A 171 5.65 15.33 1.45
N ILE A 172 4.78 14.55 2.08
CA ILE A 172 4.26 13.31 1.52
C ILE A 172 3.10 13.66 0.58
N GLU A 173 3.16 13.19 -0.66
CA GLU A 173 2.00 13.25 -1.55
C GLU A 173 1.01 12.14 -1.22
N PHE A 174 -0.24 12.53 -1.00
CA PHE A 174 -1.36 11.62 -0.84
C PHE A 174 -2.32 11.74 -2.01
N ARG A 175 -3.08 10.67 -2.24
CA ARG A 175 -4.24 10.71 -3.12
C ARG A 175 -5.49 10.32 -2.35
N THR A 176 -6.55 11.07 -2.60
CA THR A 176 -7.87 10.86 -2.01
C THR A 176 -8.81 10.24 -3.03
N TYR A 177 -9.53 9.22 -2.59
CA TYR A 177 -10.52 8.48 -3.37
C TYR A 177 -11.84 8.40 -2.61
N ASP A 178 -12.91 8.11 -3.33
CA ASP A 178 -14.17 7.66 -2.72
C ASP A 178 -13.99 6.35 -1.96
N ASN A 179 -14.84 6.11 -0.95
CA ASN A 179 -14.87 4.86 -0.21
C ASN A 179 -15.16 3.65 -1.11
N ASN A 180 -14.84 2.44 -0.63
CA ASN A 180 -14.93 1.18 -1.35
C ASN A 180 -14.03 1.17 -2.59
N LEU A 181 -12.71 1.23 -2.38
CA LEU A 181 -11.73 1.32 -3.45
C LEU A 181 -11.05 -0.02 -3.67
N LEU A 182 -10.93 -0.45 -4.92
CA LEU A 182 -9.97 -1.44 -5.36
C LEU A 182 -8.78 -0.75 -6.01
N LEU A 183 -7.60 -0.99 -5.47
CA LEU A 183 -6.33 -0.68 -6.09
C LEU A 183 -5.80 -1.96 -6.74
N ILE A 184 -5.48 -1.88 -8.02
CA ILE A 184 -5.08 -3.03 -8.83
C ILE A 184 -3.73 -2.72 -9.43
N GLU A 185 -2.75 -3.57 -9.15
CA GLU A 185 -1.38 -3.44 -9.64
C GLU A 185 -1.06 -4.62 -10.54
N ILE A 186 -0.60 -4.34 -11.75
CA ILE A 186 -0.03 -5.32 -12.67
C ILE A 186 1.48 -5.18 -12.62
N ILE A 187 2.17 -6.28 -12.34
CA ILE A 187 3.62 -6.34 -12.24
C ILE A 187 4.13 -7.31 -13.29
N THR A 188 4.98 -6.84 -14.21
CA THR A 188 5.40 -7.62 -15.38
C THR A 188 6.85 -7.26 -15.77
N PRO A 189 7.65 -8.20 -16.30
CA PRO A 189 9.00 -7.89 -16.76
C PRO A 189 9.00 -7.04 -18.05
N GLU A 190 7.88 -6.99 -18.78
CA GLU A 190 7.79 -6.31 -20.06
C GLU A 190 7.18 -4.91 -19.96
N LYS A 191 7.69 -3.99 -20.76
CA LYS A 191 7.06 -2.66 -20.91
C LYS A 191 5.79 -2.80 -21.75
N ILE A 192 4.70 -2.24 -21.26
CA ILE A 192 3.38 -2.24 -21.89
C ILE A 192 2.93 -0.78 -22.03
N ASP A 193 2.17 -0.49 -23.07
CA ASP A 193 1.43 0.76 -23.20
C ASP A 193 0.28 0.77 -22.18
N ASP A 194 0.41 1.61 -21.15
CA ASP A 194 -0.46 1.66 -19.97
C ASP A 194 -1.92 2.00 -20.31
N LYS A 195 -2.15 2.72 -21.42
CA LYS A 195 -3.48 3.04 -21.97
C LYS A 195 -4.22 1.82 -22.50
N THR A 196 -3.49 0.73 -22.72
CA THR A 196 -4.02 -0.47 -23.39
C THR A 196 -4.16 -1.65 -22.43
N LEU A 197 -3.59 -1.51 -21.23
CA LEU A 197 -3.58 -2.54 -20.20
C LEU A 197 -4.94 -2.68 -19.51
N PHE A 198 -5.60 -1.56 -19.21
CA PHE A 198 -6.97 -1.55 -18.68
C PHE A 198 -7.88 -0.79 -19.65
N PRO A 199 -8.66 -1.48 -20.49
CA PRO A 199 -9.56 -0.81 -21.42
C PRO A 199 -10.65 -0.01 -20.68
N GLY A 200 -10.85 1.25 -21.07
CA GLY A 200 -11.85 2.17 -20.50
C GLY A 200 -11.24 3.41 -19.83
N ASP A 201 -11.99 4.07 -18.94
CA ASP A 201 -11.61 5.31 -18.25
C ASP A 201 -10.81 5.08 -16.94
N VAL A 202 -10.11 3.95 -16.81
CA VAL A 202 -9.34 3.66 -15.60
C VAL A 202 -7.96 4.29 -15.72
N ALA A 203 -7.74 5.40 -15.01
CA ALA A 203 -6.46 6.10 -15.01
C ALA A 203 -5.34 5.20 -14.45
N THR A 204 -4.37 4.90 -15.31
CA THR A 204 -3.19 4.10 -14.97
C THR A 204 -2.00 4.96 -14.60
N HIS A 205 -1.20 4.46 -13.67
CA HIS A 205 0.08 5.04 -13.31
C HIS A 205 1.16 3.99 -13.52
N THR A 206 2.16 4.31 -14.33
CA THR A 206 3.33 3.46 -14.52
C THR A 206 4.39 3.75 -13.47
N GLY A 207 5.02 2.70 -12.98
CA GLY A 207 6.21 2.73 -12.15
C GLY A 207 7.00 1.44 -12.32
N PHE A 208 7.89 1.16 -11.39
CA PHE A 208 8.69 -0.06 -11.35
C PHE A 208 8.69 -0.64 -9.94
N THR A 209 8.95 -1.94 -9.83
CA THR A 209 9.15 -2.64 -8.55
C THR A 209 10.24 -3.70 -8.69
N ASN A 210 10.94 -3.96 -7.60
CA ASN A 210 11.95 -5.02 -7.44
C ASN A 210 11.56 -5.98 -6.30
N GLU A 211 10.28 -5.99 -5.93
CA GLU A 211 9.74 -6.80 -4.86
C GLU A 211 9.96 -8.29 -5.14
N LYS A 212 10.84 -8.92 -4.35
CA LYS A 212 11.22 -10.32 -4.52
C LYS A 212 10.11 -11.32 -4.17
N SER A 213 9.08 -10.88 -3.42
CA SER A 213 7.92 -11.71 -3.11
C SER A 213 7.00 -11.91 -4.34
N ILE A 214 7.10 -11.04 -5.35
CA ILE A 214 6.31 -11.09 -6.59
C ILE A 214 7.20 -11.32 -7.82
N THR A 215 8.50 -11.05 -7.73
CA THR A 215 9.40 -11.03 -8.88
C THR A 215 10.66 -11.86 -8.64
N THR A 216 11.19 -12.51 -9.68
CA THR A 216 12.42 -13.33 -9.60
C THR A 216 13.65 -12.64 -10.23
N GLY A 217 13.48 -11.42 -10.74
CA GLY A 217 14.52 -10.68 -11.46
C GLY A 217 14.59 -9.22 -11.03
N GLU A 218 15.47 -8.47 -11.68
CA GLU A 218 15.70 -7.07 -11.38
C GLU A 218 14.80 -6.18 -12.26
N ASN A 219 14.04 -5.27 -11.64
CA ASN A 219 13.21 -4.25 -12.28
C ASN A 219 12.02 -4.76 -13.12
N PHE A 220 10.87 -4.91 -12.47
CA PHE A 220 9.60 -5.18 -13.13
C PHE A 220 8.83 -3.87 -13.32
N TYR A 221 8.15 -3.74 -14.45
CA TYR A 221 7.18 -2.67 -14.67
C TYR A 221 5.97 -2.90 -13.79
N ARG A 222 5.51 -1.83 -13.15
CA ARG A 222 4.33 -1.81 -12.29
C ARG A 222 3.31 -0.83 -12.86
N TYR A 223 2.07 -1.27 -13.01
CA TYR A 223 0.97 -0.45 -13.49
C TYR A 223 -0.14 -0.45 -12.46
N THR A 224 -0.44 0.70 -11.89
CA THR A 224 -1.44 0.85 -10.84
C THR A 224 -2.69 1.51 -11.39
N ALA A 225 -3.84 0.88 -11.12
CA ALA A 225 -5.17 1.33 -11.45
C ALA A 225 -6.04 1.42 -10.19
N ALA A 226 -6.90 2.43 -10.12
CA ALA A 226 -7.84 2.63 -9.04
C ALA A 226 -9.28 2.49 -9.57
N LYS A 227 -10.09 1.61 -8.96
CA LYS A 227 -11.47 1.36 -9.35
C LYS A 227 -12.38 1.46 -8.13
N LYS A 228 -13.38 2.32 -8.19
CA LYS A 228 -14.47 2.36 -7.20
C LYS A 228 -15.30 1.08 -7.31
N VAL A 229 -15.61 0.50 -6.16
CA VAL A 229 -16.47 -0.68 -6.03
C VAL A 229 -17.85 -0.22 -5.60
N LEU A 230 -18.87 -0.70 -6.30
CA LEU A 230 -20.25 -0.50 -5.92
C LEU A 230 -20.65 -1.65 -5.00
N ILE A 231 -20.77 -1.36 -3.70
CA ILE A 231 -21.23 -2.33 -2.71
C ILE A 231 -22.75 -2.27 -2.62
N ASP A 232 -23.41 -3.43 -2.74
CA ASP A 232 -24.84 -3.62 -2.47
C ASP A 232 -24.99 -4.69 -1.39
N LYS A 233 -25.78 -4.42 -0.35
CA LYS A 233 -25.96 -5.32 0.81
C LYS A 233 -24.63 -5.87 1.36
N ASN A 234 -23.64 -4.99 1.48
CA ASN A 234 -22.30 -5.28 2.02
C ASN A 234 -21.44 -6.24 1.19
N ALA A 235 -21.85 -6.55 -0.04
CA ALA A 235 -21.07 -7.36 -0.97
C ALA A 235 -20.95 -6.69 -2.35
N SER A 236 -19.94 -7.10 -3.10
CA SER A 236 -19.82 -6.77 -4.51
C SER A 236 -19.15 -7.91 -5.24
N LYS A 237 -19.52 -8.06 -6.49
CA LYS A 237 -18.75 -8.86 -7.45
C LYS A 237 -18.38 -7.97 -8.62
N GLY A 238 -17.25 -8.25 -9.23
CA GLY A 238 -16.88 -7.53 -10.42
C GLY A 238 -15.76 -8.19 -11.16
N GLU A 239 -15.58 -7.69 -12.37
CA GLU A 239 -14.55 -8.14 -13.27
C GLU A 239 -13.82 -6.94 -13.86
N LEU A 240 -12.56 -7.17 -14.21
CA LEU A 240 -11.73 -6.20 -14.91
C LEU A 240 -10.92 -6.93 -15.98
N LYS A 241 -11.07 -6.48 -17.22
CA LYS A 241 -10.25 -6.96 -18.33
C LYS A 241 -8.84 -6.39 -18.20
N ILE A 242 -7.84 -7.25 -18.39
CA ILE A 242 -6.43 -6.91 -18.49
C ILE A 242 -6.01 -7.26 -19.92
N GLY A 243 -5.69 -6.25 -20.71
CA GLY A 243 -5.37 -6.39 -22.14
C GLY A 243 -3.88 -6.28 -22.44
N ARG A 244 -3.49 -6.83 -23.59
CA ARG A 244 -2.16 -6.66 -24.21
C ARG A 244 -0.97 -7.00 -23.30
N ILE A 245 -1.14 -8.00 -22.44
CA ILE A 245 -0.09 -8.49 -21.55
C ILE A 245 0.29 -9.93 -21.89
N GLN A 246 1.55 -10.29 -21.72
CA GLN A 246 2.04 -11.66 -21.83
C GLN A 246 2.48 -12.19 -20.48
N LYS A 247 2.38 -13.51 -20.33
CA LYS A 247 2.97 -14.23 -19.20
C LYS A 247 4.50 -14.19 -19.27
N PRO A 248 5.22 -14.17 -18.14
CA PRO A 248 4.67 -14.15 -16.78
C PRO A 248 4.32 -12.73 -16.32
N PHE A 249 3.27 -12.60 -15.51
CA PHE A 249 2.95 -11.37 -14.79
C PHE A 249 2.23 -11.68 -13.49
N SER A 250 2.15 -10.68 -12.61
CA SER A 250 1.49 -10.79 -11.33
C SER A 250 0.43 -9.70 -11.19
N VAL A 251 -0.65 -10.04 -10.49
CA VAL A 251 -1.72 -9.10 -10.18
C VAL A 251 -1.82 -8.98 -8.67
N ARG A 252 -1.58 -7.79 -8.14
CA ARG A 252 -1.89 -7.46 -6.75
C ARG A 252 -3.19 -6.67 -6.71
N VAL A 253 -4.10 -7.11 -5.86
CA VAL A 253 -5.41 -6.49 -5.66
C VAL A 253 -5.54 -6.12 -4.20
N THR A 254 -5.71 -4.84 -3.93
CA THR A 254 -5.87 -4.31 -2.58
C THR A 254 -7.20 -3.59 -2.46
N TYR A 255 -8.06 -4.09 -1.58
CA TYR A 255 -9.32 -3.45 -1.24
C TYR A 255 -9.13 -2.53 -0.04
N TYR A 256 -9.52 -1.28 -0.20
CA TYR A 256 -9.57 -0.26 0.84
C TYR A 256 -11.00 0.11 1.17
N PHE A 257 -11.28 0.20 2.46
CA PHE A 257 -12.55 0.67 2.99
C PHE A 257 -12.32 1.56 4.20
N SER A 258 -12.82 2.79 4.18
CA SER A 258 -12.70 3.75 5.27
C SER A 258 -13.92 3.69 6.21
N ILE A 259 -13.66 3.40 7.48
CA ILE A 259 -14.63 3.54 8.58
C ILE A 259 -14.61 4.99 9.11
N SER A 260 -13.48 5.68 8.99
CA SER A 260 -13.31 7.11 9.26
C SER A 260 -12.11 7.65 8.49
N GLU A 261 -11.87 8.97 8.54
CA GLU A 261 -10.74 9.64 7.88
C GLU A 261 -9.38 8.93 8.08
N ASN A 262 -9.19 8.27 9.24
CA ASN A 262 -7.92 7.61 9.61
C ASN A 262 -8.03 6.09 9.81
N LEU A 263 -9.24 5.52 9.84
CA LEU A 263 -9.42 4.09 10.04
C LEU A 263 -9.82 3.42 8.74
N ILE A 264 -8.89 2.64 8.16
CA ILE A 264 -9.08 1.97 6.88
C ILE A 264 -8.93 0.45 7.01
N ILE A 265 -9.95 -0.30 6.64
CA ILE A 265 -9.77 -1.71 6.34
C ILE A 265 -8.99 -1.82 5.04
N MET A 266 -7.91 -2.58 5.06
CA MET A 266 -7.11 -2.92 3.88
C MET A 266 -6.97 -4.44 3.82
N ASN A 267 -7.32 -5.03 2.67
CA ASN A 267 -7.18 -6.46 2.42
C ASN A 267 -6.53 -6.67 1.06
N GLN A 268 -5.49 -7.52 1.00
CA GLN A 268 -4.68 -7.73 -0.18
C GLN A 268 -4.72 -9.19 -0.65
N LYS A 269 -4.71 -9.38 -1.98
CA LYS A 269 -4.46 -10.65 -2.65
C LYS A 269 -3.40 -10.45 -3.73
N ILE A 270 -2.47 -11.38 -3.84
CA ILE A 270 -1.49 -11.45 -4.93
C ILE A 270 -1.77 -12.72 -5.72
N LEU A 271 -1.83 -12.59 -7.04
CA LEU A 271 -2.08 -13.66 -7.99
C LEU A 271 -0.92 -13.73 -8.99
N MET A 272 -0.27 -14.88 -9.06
CA MET A 272 0.82 -15.14 -10.00
C MET A 272 0.24 -15.77 -11.27
N VAL A 273 0.56 -15.19 -12.44
CA VAL A 273 0.11 -15.67 -13.75
C VAL A 273 1.35 -16.11 -14.54
N ASN A 274 1.56 -17.43 -14.58
CA ASN A 274 2.67 -18.09 -15.26
C ASN A 274 2.26 -18.62 -16.64
#